data_AF-M4CH67-F1
#
_entry.id   AF-M4CH67-F1
#
_cell.length_a   1.000
_cell.length_b   1.000
_cell.length_c   1.000
_cell.angle_alpha   90.00
_cell.angle_beta   90.00
_cell.angle_gamma   90.00
#
_symmetry.space_group_name_H-M   'P 1'
#
loop_
_entity.id
_entity.type
_entity.pdbx_description
1 polymer ?
#
loop_
_entity_poly.entity_id
_entity_poly.type
_entity_poly.pdbx_seq_one_letter_code
_entity_poly.pdbx_strand_id
1 'polypeptide(L)'
;MAHYGLYCHILLVFSMICPFTSSFTVITSDTVAPSALIDGPQTGFTMTRDGAHTEPDEQDAVYDIMRATGNDWAAAIPDVCRGRWHGIECMPDQDNVYHVVSLSFGALSDDTAFPTCDPKRSYI
;
A
#
# COMPACT_ATOMS: atom_id res chain seq x y z
N MET A 1 28.21 -42.77 24.21
CA MET A 1 28.12 -42.81 22.73
C MET A 1 26.68 -42.73 22.21
N ALA A 2 25.68 -43.35 22.84
CA ALA A 2 24.28 -43.31 22.37
C ALA A 2 23.59 -41.92 22.43
N HIS A 3 23.93 -41.08 23.42
CA HIS A 3 23.30 -39.74 23.59
C HIS A 3 23.67 -38.73 22.49
N TYR A 4 24.88 -38.83 21.91
CA TYR A 4 25.33 -37.94 20.83
C TYR A 4 24.64 -38.26 19.49
N GLY A 5 24.35 -39.55 19.24
CA GLY A 5 23.60 -39.97 18.05
C GLY A 5 22.15 -39.49 18.08
N LEU A 6 21.50 -39.55 19.24
CA LEU A 6 20.13 -39.04 19.42
C LEU A 6 20.08 -37.52 19.21
N TYR A 7 21.07 -36.77 19.70
CA TYR A 7 21.14 -35.32 19.52
C TYR A 7 21.36 -34.91 18.05
N CYS A 8 22.24 -35.60 17.33
CA CYS A 8 22.41 -35.40 15.89
C CYS A 8 21.13 -35.69 15.10
N HIS A 9 20.39 -36.74 15.46
CA HIS A 9 19.12 -37.05 14.80
C HIS A 9 18.05 -35.97 15.07
N ILE A 10 17.96 -35.45 16.28
CA ILE A 10 17.03 -34.37 16.62
C ILE A 10 17.40 -33.09 15.83
N LEU A 11 18.68 -32.74 15.73
CA LEU A 11 19.14 -31.56 14.98
C LEU A 11 18.87 -31.68 13.47
N LEU A 12 19.06 -32.86 12.88
CA LEU A 12 18.77 -33.10 11.46
C LEU A 12 17.28 -33.00 11.16
N VAL A 13 16.43 -33.53 12.05
CA VAL A 13 14.98 -33.41 11.92
C VAL A 13 14.54 -31.94 12.04
N PHE A 14 15.10 -31.19 12.99
CA PHE A 14 14.78 -29.76 13.16
C PHE A 14 15.19 -28.92 11.94
N SER A 15 16.37 -29.20 11.36
CA SER A 15 16.87 -28.53 10.15
C SER A 15 16.00 -28.80 8.91
N MET A 16 15.35 -29.98 8.83
CA MET A 16 14.49 -30.36 7.70
C MET A 16 13.08 -29.74 7.81
N ILE A 17 12.62 -29.41 9.02
CA ILE A 17 11.27 -28.85 9.25
C ILE A 17 11.27 -27.31 9.18
N CYS A 18 12.41 -26.66 9.44
CA CYS A 18 12.55 -25.21 9.41
C CYS A 18 12.15 -24.49 8.09
N PRO A 19 12.34 -25.05 6.87
CA PRO A 19 11.92 -24.38 5.64
C PRO A 19 10.40 -24.46 5.37
N PHE A 20 9.63 -25.22 6.16
CA PHE A 20 8.18 -25.39 5.96
C PHE A 20 7.32 -24.37 6.74
N THR A 21 7.93 -23.49 7.52
CA THR A 21 7.18 -22.43 8.22
C THR A 21 7.07 -21.20 7.32
N SER A 22 6.16 -21.22 6.35
CA SER A 22 5.77 -19.98 5.66
C SER A 22 4.75 -19.23 6.53
N SER A 23 5.15 -18.09 7.06
CA SER A 23 4.20 -17.14 7.63
C SER A 23 3.34 -16.58 6.51
N PHE A 24 2.02 -16.72 6.61
CA PHE A 24 1.06 -16.06 5.73
C PHE A 24 0.18 -15.14 6.57
N THR A 25 -0.01 -13.92 6.09
CA THR A 25 -0.92 -12.96 6.71
C THR A 25 -2.21 -12.98 5.91
N VAL A 26 -3.34 -13.22 6.58
CA VAL A 26 -4.67 -13.11 5.98
C VAL A 26 -5.22 -11.73 6.30
N ILE A 27 -5.49 -10.94 5.27
CA ILE A 27 -6.27 -9.71 5.41
C ILE A 27 -7.73 -10.10 5.19
N THR A 28 -8.55 -10.03 6.23
CA THR A 28 -10.01 -10.24 6.11
C THR A 28 -10.65 -8.97 5.56
N SER A 29 -11.35 -9.06 4.44
CA SER A 29 -12.13 -7.95 3.90
C SER A 29 -13.34 -7.68 4.77
N ASP A 30 -13.40 -6.52 5.40
CA ASP A 30 -14.58 -6.04 6.14
C ASP A 30 -15.72 -5.78 5.15
N THR A 31 -16.67 -6.72 5.11
CA THR A 31 -17.80 -6.75 4.16
C THR A 31 -18.95 -5.81 4.53
N VAL A 32 -18.66 -4.71 5.25
CA VAL A 32 -19.69 -3.78 5.74
C VAL A 32 -19.76 -2.45 4.96
N ALA A 33 -18.85 -2.21 4.02
CA ALA A 33 -18.93 -1.05 3.13
C ALA A 33 -19.29 -1.48 1.70
N PRO A 34 -20.31 -0.89 1.06
CA PRO A 34 -20.66 -1.24 -0.31
C PRO A 34 -19.52 -0.80 -1.24
N SER A 35 -18.86 -1.79 -1.87
CA SER A 35 -17.95 -1.59 -3.00
C SER A 35 -18.72 -1.04 -4.20
N ALA A 36 -18.96 0.26 -4.20
CA ALA A 36 -19.35 0.96 -5.40
C ALA A 36 -18.10 1.07 -6.29
N LEU A 37 -18.17 0.48 -7.49
CA LEU A 37 -17.28 0.74 -8.60
C LEU A 37 -17.28 2.25 -8.85
N ILE A 38 -16.16 2.90 -8.57
CA ILE A 38 -16.07 4.34 -8.60
C ILE A 38 -14.90 4.73 -9.50
N ASP A 39 -15.25 5.30 -10.65
CA ASP A 39 -14.36 5.83 -11.67
C ASP A 39 -14.09 7.31 -11.35
N GLY A 40 -13.00 7.61 -10.64
CA GLY A 40 -12.53 8.97 -10.42
C GLY A 40 -12.53 9.49 -8.97
N PRO A 41 -11.92 10.68 -8.74
CA PRO A 41 -11.61 11.18 -7.40
C PRO A 41 -12.87 11.36 -6.55
N GLN A 42 -13.00 10.58 -5.49
CA GLN A 42 -14.09 10.72 -4.54
C GLN A 42 -13.87 11.98 -3.67
N THR A 43 -14.83 12.89 -3.63
CA THR A 43 -14.86 13.98 -2.64
C THR A 43 -15.57 13.55 -1.35
N GLY A 44 -15.50 12.25 -0.97
CA GLY A 44 -16.60 11.60 -0.25
C GLY A 44 -16.32 10.75 1.00
N PHE A 45 -15.15 10.80 1.65
CA PHE A 45 -15.09 10.55 3.10
C PHE A 45 -14.99 11.90 3.79
N THR A 46 -15.76 12.02 4.87
CA THR A 46 -15.81 13.12 5.81
C THR A 46 -14.48 13.85 5.89
N MET A 47 -14.38 14.96 5.16
CA MET A 47 -13.49 16.04 5.53
C MET A 47 -13.97 16.48 6.91
N THR A 48 -13.34 15.98 7.97
CA THR A 48 -13.23 16.83 9.15
C THR A 48 -12.57 18.11 8.62
N ARG A 49 -13.25 19.24 8.83
CA ARG A 49 -12.85 20.56 8.35
C ARG A 49 -11.62 21.04 9.12
N ASP A 50 -10.61 20.19 9.28
CA ASP A 50 -9.52 20.47 10.21
C ASP A 50 -8.49 21.40 9.59
N GLY A 51 -8.60 21.77 8.30
CA GLY A 51 -7.63 22.67 7.68
C GLY A 51 -6.23 22.06 7.61
N ALA A 52 -6.10 20.76 7.86
CA ALA A 52 -4.87 20.01 7.71
C ALA A 52 -4.41 20.04 6.26
N HIS A 53 -3.09 20.09 6.08
CA HIS A 53 -2.43 20.11 4.78
C HIS A 53 -1.28 19.11 4.78
N THR A 54 -0.97 18.58 3.60
CA THR A 54 0.24 17.73 3.45
C THR A 54 1.49 18.56 3.70
N GLU A 55 2.49 17.98 4.37
CA GLU A 55 3.81 18.58 4.50
C GLU A 55 4.41 18.87 3.12
N PRO A 56 4.85 20.13 2.82
CA PRO A 56 5.24 20.51 1.46
C PRO A 56 6.36 19.67 0.85
N ASP A 57 7.37 19.31 1.65
CA ASP A 57 8.50 18.51 1.18
C ASP A 57 8.08 17.07 0.82
N GLU A 58 7.15 16.49 1.58
CA GLU A 58 6.59 15.17 1.27
C GLU A 58 5.71 15.22 0.03
N GLN A 59 4.95 16.30 -0.17
CA GLN A 59 4.14 16.50 -1.34
C GLN A 59 5.00 16.57 -2.62
N ASP A 60 6.08 17.36 -2.60
CA ASP A 60 7.02 17.43 -3.72
C ASP A 60 7.72 16.08 -3.96
N ALA A 61 8.07 15.36 -2.90
CA ALA A 61 8.64 14.01 -3.02
C ALA A 61 7.65 13.02 -3.66
N VAL A 62 6.36 13.08 -3.29
CA VAL A 62 5.30 12.29 -3.95
C VAL A 62 5.22 12.64 -5.43
N TYR A 63 5.26 13.92 -5.79
CA TYR A 63 5.25 14.32 -7.21
C TYR A 63 6.45 13.77 -7.99
N ASP A 64 7.64 13.80 -7.41
CA ASP A 64 8.85 13.24 -8.01
C ASP A 64 8.73 11.72 -8.21
N ILE A 65 8.26 10.98 -7.20
CA ILE A 65 8.04 9.53 -7.28
C ILE A 65 7.00 9.20 -8.35
N MET A 66 5.86 9.90 -8.36
CA MET A 66 4.78 9.64 -9.30
C MET A 66 5.21 9.93 -10.74
N ARG A 67 5.97 11.00 -10.98
CA ARG A 67 6.59 11.27 -12.29
C ARG A 67 7.61 10.21 -12.69
N ALA A 68 8.47 9.78 -11.78
CA ALA A 68 9.46 8.73 -12.06
C ALA A 68 8.82 7.38 -12.41
N THR A 69 7.59 7.13 -11.94
CA THR A 69 6.82 5.91 -12.26
C THR A 69 5.89 6.06 -13.47
N GLY A 70 5.92 7.20 -14.17
CA GLY A 70 5.08 7.47 -15.35
C GLY A 70 3.64 7.90 -15.01
N ASN A 71 3.39 8.29 -13.75
CA ASN A 71 2.10 8.72 -13.22
C ASN A 71 2.08 10.24 -12.99
N ASP A 72 2.49 11.02 -13.99
CA ASP A 72 2.61 12.49 -13.90
C ASP A 72 1.29 13.21 -13.51
N TRP A 73 0.15 12.55 -13.69
CA TRP A 73 -1.17 13.07 -13.33
C TRP A 73 -1.27 13.45 -11.84
N ALA A 74 -0.48 12.80 -10.97
CA ALA A 74 -0.48 13.09 -9.55
C ALA A 74 -0.01 14.53 -9.24
N ALA A 75 0.85 15.11 -10.09
CA ALA A 75 1.32 16.49 -9.92
C ALA A 75 0.21 17.56 -10.08
N ALA A 76 -0.94 17.20 -10.65
CA ALA A 76 -2.09 18.10 -10.76
C ALA A 76 -2.96 18.15 -9.49
N ILE A 77 -2.65 17.32 -8.47
CA ILE A 77 -3.46 17.19 -7.26
C ILE A 77 -2.95 18.19 -6.23
N PRO A 78 -3.74 19.21 -5.84
CA PRO A 78 -3.25 20.33 -5.02
C PRO A 78 -2.75 19.96 -3.62
N ASP A 79 -3.25 18.86 -3.07
CA ASP A 79 -2.87 18.36 -1.76
C ASP A 79 -3.02 16.83 -1.80
N VAL A 80 -1.91 16.10 -1.80
CA VAL A 80 -1.87 14.67 -2.13
C VAL A 80 -2.52 13.79 -1.07
N CYS A 81 -2.45 14.17 0.22
CA CYS A 81 -3.12 13.45 1.30
C CYS A 81 -4.61 13.80 1.42
N ARG A 82 -5.05 14.88 0.79
CA ARG A 82 -6.48 15.22 0.68
C ARG A 82 -7.10 14.76 -0.63
N GLY A 83 -6.28 14.58 -1.66
CA GLY A 83 -6.62 13.94 -2.90
C GLY A 83 -6.82 12.45 -2.68
N ARG A 84 -7.90 11.88 -3.21
CA ARG A 84 -8.13 10.44 -3.09
C ARG A 84 -7.57 9.72 -4.30
N TRP A 85 -6.57 8.89 -4.07
CA TRP A 85 -6.23 7.80 -4.96
C TRP A 85 -5.90 6.53 -4.16
N HIS A 86 -6.14 5.37 -4.75
CA HIS A 86 -5.74 4.10 -4.15
C HIS A 86 -4.22 3.93 -4.22
N GLY A 87 -3.62 3.48 -3.12
CA GLY A 87 -2.18 3.27 -3.03
C GLY A 87 -1.40 4.38 -2.32
N ILE A 88 -2.08 5.38 -1.73
CA ILE A 88 -1.46 6.31 -0.76
C ILE A 88 -2.25 6.30 0.55
N GLU A 89 -1.55 6.30 1.68
CA GLU A 89 -2.14 6.51 3.00
C GLU A 89 -1.39 7.62 3.71
N CYS A 90 -2.16 8.49 4.37
CA CYS A 90 -1.62 9.59 5.15
C CYS A 90 -2.25 9.62 6.54
N MET A 91 -1.47 10.09 7.52
CA MET A 91 -1.94 10.31 8.89
C MET A 91 -1.56 11.73 9.33
N PRO A 92 -2.46 12.46 10.00
CA PRO A 92 -2.13 13.75 10.57
C PRO A 92 -1.27 13.56 11.83
N ASP A 93 -0.35 14.48 12.06
CA ASP A 93 0.40 14.57 13.32
C ASP A 93 -0.35 15.41 14.38
N GLN A 94 0.35 15.79 15.46
CA GLN A 94 -0.21 16.60 16.54
C GLN A 94 -0.45 18.07 16.13
N ASP A 95 0.27 18.55 15.12
CA ASP A 95 0.19 19.90 14.58
C ASP A 95 -0.79 19.99 13.39
N ASN A 96 -1.52 18.89 13.14
CA ASN A 96 -2.54 18.78 12.11
C ASN A 96 -1.94 18.95 10.70
N VAL A 97 -0.73 18.42 10.50
CA VAL A 97 -0.05 18.28 9.21
C VAL A 97 -0.12 16.82 8.78
N TYR A 98 -0.50 16.56 7.54
CA TYR A 98 -0.54 15.20 6.98
C TYR A 98 0.85 14.75 6.55
N HIS A 99 1.20 13.53 6.96
CA HIS A 99 2.39 12.81 6.53
C HIS A 99 2.00 11.55 5.76
N VAL A 100 2.75 11.24 4.71
CA VAL A 100 2.60 10.03 3.89
C VAL A 100 3.21 8.86 4.65
N VAL A 101 2.40 7.85 4.96
CA VAL A 101 2.82 6.68 5.76
C VAL A 101 2.87 5.40 4.95
N SER A 102 2.21 5.36 3.79
CA SER A 102 2.26 4.24 2.86
C SER A 102 2.11 4.74 1.43
N LEU A 103 2.91 4.16 0.53
CA LEU A 103 2.83 4.39 -0.91
C LEU A 103 3.03 3.06 -1.64
N SER A 104 2.05 2.67 -2.44
CA SER A 104 1.96 1.37 -3.11
C SER A 104 1.79 1.55 -4.60
N PHE A 105 2.49 0.70 -5.37
CA PHE A 105 2.49 0.72 -6.83
C PHE A 105 2.17 -0.66 -7.39
N GLY A 106 1.62 -0.66 -8.61
CA GLY A 106 1.30 -1.87 -9.36
C GLY A 106 -0.18 -2.22 -9.33
N ALA A 107 -0.57 -3.03 -10.31
CA ALA A 107 -1.89 -3.64 -10.34
C ALA A 107 -1.84 -4.93 -9.50
N LEU A 108 -1.90 -4.79 -8.18
CA LEU A 108 -2.52 -5.86 -7.39
C LEU A 108 -3.92 -6.03 -8.00
N SER A 109 -4.35 -7.28 -8.20
CA SER A 109 -5.62 -7.63 -8.86
C SER A 109 -6.88 -7.20 -8.09
N ASP A 110 -6.80 -6.09 -7.35
CA ASP A 110 -7.94 -5.33 -6.88
C ASP A 110 -8.51 -4.54 -8.04
N ASP A 111 -9.84 -4.56 -8.13
CA ASP A 111 -10.68 -3.85 -9.10
C ASP A 111 -10.58 -2.30 -9.00
N THR A 112 -9.49 -1.76 -8.45
CA THR A 112 -9.29 -0.34 -8.08
C THR A 112 -8.02 0.29 -8.64
N ALA A 113 -7.21 -0.43 -9.44
CA ALA A 113 -6.00 0.12 -10.04
C ALA A 113 -6.32 1.31 -10.97
N PHE A 114 -5.86 2.51 -10.62
CA PHE A 114 -6.07 3.75 -11.37
C PHE A 114 -4.75 4.42 -11.76
N PRO A 115 -4.57 4.86 -13.03
CA PRO A 115 -5.48 4.66 -14.15
C PRO A 115 -5.52 3.20 -14.58
N THR A 116 -6.63 2.79 -15.20
CA THR A 116 -6.77 1.47 -15.80
C THR A 116 -5.67 1.28 -16.84
N CYS A 117 -4.96 0.16 -16.79
CA CYS A 117 -3.89 -0.14 -17.74
C CYS A 117 -4.41 -0.01 -19.19
N ASP A 118 -3.68 0.70 -20.05
CA ASP A 118 -4.00 0.78 -21.48
C ASP A 118 -3.85 -0.62 -22.11
N PRO A 119 -4.95 -1.25 -22.59
CA PRO A 119 -4.89 -2.60 -23.15
C PRO A 119 -4.04 -2.70 -24.42
N LYS A 120 -3.68 -1.57 -25.06
CA LYS A 120 -2.75 -1.55 -26.20
C LYS A 120 -1.27 -1.55 -25.80
N ARG A 121 -0.98 -1.32 -24.51
CA ARG A 121 0.39 -1.21 -23.96
C ARG A 121 0.68 -2.20 -22.85
N SER A 122 -0.32 -2.87 -22.29
CA SER A 122 -0.13 -3.99 -21.37
C SER A 122 0.15 -5.29 -22.14
N TYR A 123 1.37 -5.80 -22.05
CA TYR A 123 1.73 -7.15 -22.51
C TYR A 123 1.98 -8.07 -21.30
N ILE A 124 1.66 -9.36 -21.45
CA ILE A 124 2.10 -10.45 -20.56
C ILE A 124 3.42 -10.99 -21.07
#